data_AF-A0A382GJ40-F1
#
_entry.id   AF-A0A382GJ40-F1
#
_cell.length_a   1.000
_cell.length_b   1.000
_cell.length_c   1.000
_cell.angle_alpha   90.00
_cell.angle_beta   90.00
_cell.angle_gamma   90.00
#
_symmetry.space_group_name_H-M   'P 1'
#
loop_
_entity.id
_entity.type
_entity.pdbx_description
1 polymer ?
#
loop_
_entity_poly.entity_id
_entity_poly.type
_entity_poly.pdbx_seq_one_letter_code
_entity_poly.pdbx_strand_id
1 'polypeptide(L)'
;MSISIKSPEQIEKMRIAGQLAASVLEMIEPHVKTGVTTGYLDQLCHNYIVDDLDAIPAPLNYNGFPKSICTSINNVVCHGIPGEKKLKKGDIINIDITVIKDGFHGDTSKMFLIGKPSVKATR
;
A
#
# COMPACT_ATOMS: atom_id res chain seq x y z
N MET A 1 -16.97 -6.24 -20.38
CA MET A 1 -17.14 -5.57 -19.06
C MET A 1 -18.04 -4.37 -19.26
N SER A 2 -19.12 -4.26 -18.48
CA SER A 2 -19.95 -3.06 -18.43
C SER A 2 -19.44 -2.11 -17.36
N ILE A 3 -19.48 -0.80 -17.64
CA ILE A 3 -19.16 0.23 -16.65
C ILE A 3 -20.41 0.44 -15.79
N SER A 4 -20.28 0.28 -14.48
CA SER A 4 -21.37 0.50 -13.52
C SER A 4 -21.47 1.98 -13.17
N ILE A 5 -22.62 2.59 -13.41
CA ILE A 5 -22.96 3.93 -12.90
C ILE A 5 -23.26 3.78 -11.40
N LYS A 6 -22.55 4.53 -10.56
CA LYS A 6 -22.67 4.45 -9.10
C LYS A 6 -23.81 5.30 -8.58
N SER A 7 -24.54 4.78 -7.59
CA SER A 7 -25.49 5.58 -6.82
C SER A 7 -24.77 6.53 -5.87
N PRO A 8 -25.43 7.59 -5.35
CA PRO A 8 -24.85 8.47 -4.34
C PRO A 8 -24.31 7.73 -3.10
N GLU A 9 -25.01 6.69 -2.64
CA GLU A 9 -24.59 5.86 -1.50
C GLU A 9 -23.31 5.07 -1.82
N GLN A 10 -23.22 4.49 -3.02
CA GLN A 10 -22.03 3.76 -3.44
C GLN A 10 -20.83 4.70 -3.56
N ILE A 11 -21.04 5.92 -4.05
CA ILE A 11 -19.99 6.94 -4.11
C ILE A 11 -19.48 7.28 -2.71
N GLU A 12 -20.37 7.40 -1.72
CA GLU A 12 -19.95 7.68 -0.34
C GLU A 12 -19.11 6.54 0.26
N LYS A 13 -19.52 5.28 0.05
CA LYS A 13 -18.71 4.12 0.47
C LYS A 13 -17.34 4.09 -0.22
N MET A 14 -17.27 4.46 -1.51
CA MET A 14 -16.00 4.60 -2.22
C MET A 14 -15.12 5.73 -1.65
N ARG A 15 -15.70 6.85 -1.22
CA ARG A 15 -14.94 7.93 -0.56
C ARG A 15 -14.30 7.45 0.74
N ILE A 16 -15.07 6.74 1.57
CA ILE A 16 -14.58 6.16 2.82
C ILE A 16 -13.43 5.18 2.52
N ALA A 17 -13.65 4.20 1.64
CA ALA A 17 -12.62 3.22 1.30
C ALA A 17 -11.33 3.87 0.75
N GLY A 18 -11.46 4.88 -0.11
CA GLY A 18 -10.31 5.64 -0.64
C GLY A 18 -9.56 6.42 0.44
N GLN A 19 -10.27 7.07 1.37
CA GLN A 19 -9.67 7.76 2.52
C GLN A 19 -8.93 6.79 3.44
N LEU A 20 -9.51 5.62 3.71
CA LEU A 20 -8.87 4.58 4.51
C LEU A 20 -7.57 4.10 3.85
N ALA A 21 -7.58 3.80 2.54
CA ALA A 21 -6.37 3.40 1.82
C ALA A 21 -5.26 4.48 1.91
N ALA A 22 -5.62 5.76 1.78
CA ALA A 22 -4.68 6.87 1.93
C ALA A 22 -4.13 6.98 3.36
N SER A 23 -4.96 6.76 4.39
CA SER A 23 -4.52 6.81 5.79
C SER A 23 -3.45 5.75 6.12
N VAL A 24 -3.47 4.59 5.45
CA VAL A 24 -2.42 3.57 5.60
C VAL A 24 -1.08 4.09 5.07
N LEU A 25 -1.08 4.83 3.96
CA LEU A 25 0.14 5.44 3.42
C LEU A 25 0.71 6.52 4.34
N GLU A 26 -0.17 7.31 4.98
CA GLU A 26 0.24 8.30 5.98
C GLU A 26 0.81 7.64 7.23
N MET A 27 0.14 6.58 7.72
CA MET A 27 0.57 5.81 8.87
C MET A 27 1.93 5.16 8.65
N ILE A 28 2.17 4.56 7.47
CA ILE A 28 3.40 3.81 7.22
C ILE A 28 4.61 4.71 6.96
N GLU A 29 4.41 5.93 6.47
CA GLU A 29 5.47 6.89 6.09
C GLU A 29 6.63 7.01 7.10
N PRO A 30 6.41 7.24 8.42
CA PRO A 30 7.49 7.32 9.41
C PRO A 30 8.29 6.01 9.59
N HIS A 31 7.78 4.87 9.11
CA HIS A 31 8.44 3.56 9.19
C HIS A 31 9.26 3.24 7.94
N VAL A 32 9.08 3.97 6.83
CA VAL A 32 9.78 3.74 5.56
C VAL A 32 11.20 4.32 5.62
N LYS A 33 12.11 3.60 6.28
CA LYS A 33 13.50 4.04 6.54
C LYS A 33 14.53 2.94 6.31
N THR A 34 15.79 3.35 6.22
CA THR A 34 16.93 2.43 6.01
C THR A 34 16.97 1.34 7.08
N GLY A 35 17.23 0.10 6.65
CA GLY A 35 17.37 -1.07 7.53
C GLY A 35 16.07 -1.82 7.81
N VAL A 36 14.91 -1.23 7.52
CA VAL A 36 13.59 -1.86 7.69
C VAL A 36 13.34 -2.86 6.57
N THR A 37 12.74 -4.02 6.88
CA THR A 37 12.34 -5.02 5.88
C THR A 37 10.97 -4.67 5.30
N THR A 38 10.72 -5.03 4.04
CA THR A 38 9.37 -4.84 3.47
C THR A 38 8.33 -5.71 4.16
N GLY A 39 8.70 -6.88 4.66
CA GLY A 39 7.83 -7.73 5.48
C GLY A 39 7.39 -7.08 6.79
N TYR A 40 8.25 -6.26 7.42
CA TYR A 40 7.85 -5.48 8.59
C TYR A 40 6.84 -4.39 8.23
N LEU A 41 7.04 -3.70 7.09
CA LEU A 41 6.08 -2.71 6.61
C LEU A 41 4.71 -3.34 6.30
N ASP A 42 4.71 -4.51 5.67
CA ASP A 42 3.50 -5.30 5.44
C ASP A 42 2.76 -5.66 6.72
N GLN A 43 3.48 -6.08 7.77
CA GLN A 43 2.86 -6.41 9.06
C GLN A 43 2.22 -5.18 9.71
N LEU A 44 2.88 -4.02 9.67
CA LEU A 44 2.31 -2.77 10.21
C LEU A 44 1.06 -2.35 9.45
N CYS A 45 1.11 -2.37 8.11
CA CYS A 45 -0.05 -2.06 7.29
C CYS A 45 -1.18 -3.06 7.51
N HIS A 46 -0.88 -4.36 7.61
CA HIS A 46 -1.88 -5.39 7.88
C HIS A 46 -2.62 -5.11 9.19
N ASN A 47 -1.89 -4.93 10.29
CA ASN A 47 -2.48 -4.68 11.60
C ASN A 47 -3.31 -3.40 11.57
N TYR A 48 -2.79 -2.31 10.99
CA TYR A 48 -3.55 -1.07 10.91
C TYR A 48 -4.84 -1.22 10.11
N ILE A 49 -4.80 -1.91 8.96
CA ILE A 49 -5.98 -2.15 8.13
C ILE A 49 -7.03 -2.99 8.88
N VAL A 50 -6.62 -4.04 9.59
CA VAL A 50 -7.53 -4.99 10.25
C VAL A 50 -8.01 -4.46 11.60
N ASP A 51 -7.09 -4.03 12.46
CA ASP A 51 -7.34 -3.74 13.86
C ASP A 51 -7.86 -2.30 14.07
N ASP A 52 -7.31 -1.32 13.34
CA ASP A 52 -7.65 0.09 13.52
C ASP A 52 -8.74 0.58 12.54
N LEU A 53 -8.68 0.14 11.27
CA LEU A 53 -9.62 0.59 10.23
C LEU A 53 -10.84 -0.32 10.08
N ASP A 54 -10.82 -1.51 10.69
CA ASP A 54 -11.86 -2.53 10.56
C ASP A 54 -12.14 -2.82 9.06
N ALA A 55 -11.07 -3.02 8.30
CA ALA A 55 -11.09 -3.22 6.86
C ALA A 55 -10.31 -4.49 6.46
N ILE A 56 -10.45 -4.91 5.21
CA ILE A 56 -9.76 -6.10 4.69
C ILE A 56 -8.62 -5.66 3.76
N PRO A 57 -7.40 -6.18 3.93
CA PRO A 57 -6.32 -5.95 2.96
C PRO A 57 -6.61 -6.73 1.68
N ALA A 58 -7.03 -6.03 0.63
CA ALA A 58 -7.51 -6.67 -0.60
C ALA A 58 -6.46 -7.55 -1.33
N PRO A 59 -5.15 -7.22 -1.34
CA PRO A 59 -4.14 -8.06 -1.98
C PRO A 59 -4.00 -9.43 -1.32
N LEU A 60 -4.32 -9.55 -0.03
CA LEU A 60 -4.11 -10.79 0.70
C LEU A 60 -4.97 -11.91 0.14
N ASN A 61 -4.31 -12.96 -0.36
CA ASN A 61 -4.91 -14.12 -1.02
C ASN A 61 -5.58 -13.82 -2.38
N TYR A 62 -5.45 -12.61 -2.92
CA TYR A 62 -5.97 -12.28 -4.26
C TYR A 62 -5.16 -13.02 -5.32
N ASN A 63 -5.79 -14.00 -5.99
CA ASN A 63 -5.14 -14.90 -6.94
C ASN A 63 -3.85 -15.56 -6.38
N GLY A 64 -3.84 -15.86 -5.08
CA GLY A 64 -2.70 -16.47 -4.39
C GLY A 64 -1.59 -15.50 -3.99
N PHE A 65 -1.80 -14.18 -4.12
CA PHE A 65 -0.83 -13.20 -3.61
C PHE A 65 -0.71 -13.30 -2.08
N PRO A 66 0.51 -13.43 -1.51
CA PRO A 66 0.67 -13.93 -0.14
C PRO A 66 0.72 -12.85 0.96
N LYS A 67 0.54 -11.58 0.59
CA LYS A 67 0.82 -10.43 1.47
C LYS A 67 -0.29 -9.39 1.39
N SER A 68 -0.31 -8.48 2.36
CA SER A 68 -1.40 -7.51 2.55
C SER A 68 -1.24 -6.25 1.71
N ILE A 69 0.00 -5.94 1.32
CA ILE A 69 0.37 -4.79 0.49
C ILE A 69 1.39 -5.20 -0.58
N CYS A 70 1.60 -4.36 -1.58
CA CYS A 70 2.74 -4.51 -2.49
C CYS A 70 3.86 -3.54 -2.12
N THR A 71 5.11 -4.01 -2.19
CA THR A 71 6.31 -3.20 -1.95
C THR A 71 7.28 -3.37 -3.12
N SER A 72 7.38 -2.37 -3.98
CA SER A 72 8.14 -2.46 -5.24
C SER A 72 9.39 -1.58 -5.18
N ILE A 73 10.54 -2.21 -4.94
CA ILE A 73 11.82 -1.51 -4.76
C ILE A 73 12.54 -1.35 -6.10
N ASN A 74 12.98 -0.13 -6.41
CA ASN A 74 13.82 0.21 -7.56
C ASN A 74 13.27 -0.27 -8.91
N ASN A 75 13.80 -1.36 -9.46
CA ASN A 75 13.46 -1.88 -10.78
C ASN A 75 12.20 -2.77 -10.78
N VAL A 76 11.65 -3.08 -9.60
CA VAL A 76 10.36 -3.76 -9.50
C VAL A 76 9.28 -2.73 -9.85
N VAL A 77 8.57 -2.95 -10.97
CA VAL A 77 7.60 -1.98 -11.49
C VAL A 77 6.36 -1.90 -10.62
N CYS A 78 5.76 -3.06 -10.29
CA CYS A 78 4.60 -3.19 -9.43
C CYS A 78 4.56 -4.59 -8.81
N HIS A 79 3.62 -4.80 -7.87
CA HIS A 79 3.34 -6.11 -7.26
C HIS A 79 4.55 -6.82 -6.63
N GLY A 80 5.54 -6.06 -6.15
CA GLY A 80 6.63 -6.62 -5.37
C GLY A 80 6.12 -7.24 -4.08
N ILE A 81 6.49 -8.49 -3.80
CA ILE A 81 6.06 -9.22 -2.60
C ILE A 81 6.90 -8.80 -1.39
N PRO A 82 6.30 -8.30 -0.30
CA PRO A 82 6.99 -8.04 0.96
C PRO A 82 7.73 -9.27 1.53
N GLY A 83 8.94 -9.06 2.07
CA GLY A 83 9.75 -10.12 2.66
C GLY A 83 10.98 -9.59 3.42
N GLU A 84 12.02 -10.41 3.53
CA GLU A 84 13.22 -10.13 4.35
C GLU A 84 14.17 -9.06 3.78
N LYS A 85 13.86 -8.50 2.60
CA LYS A 85 14.70 -7.50 1.96
C LYS A 85 14.67 -6.19 2.75
N LYS A 86 15.83 -5.79 3.27
CA LYS A 86 16.02 -4.50 3.96
C LYS A 86 16.18 -3.36 2.96
N LEU A 87 15.51 -2.24 3.26
CA LEU A 87 15.65 -0.97 2.55
C LEU A 87 17.04 -0.38 2.76
N LYS A 88 17.65 0.13 1.69
CA LYS A 88 18.97 0.76 1.72
C LYS A 88 18.88 2.25 1.44
N LYS A 89 19.81 3.02 1.97
CA LYS A 89 19.94 4.45 1.63
C LYS A 89 20.10 4.60 0.11
N GLY A 90 19.29 5.47 -0.48
CA GLY A 90 19.25 5.73 -1.91
C GLY A 90 18.24 4.89 -2.69
N ASP A 91 17.60 3.89 -2.07
CA ASP A 91 16.49 3.16 -2.68
C ASP A 91 15.28 4.07 -2.87
N ILE A 92 14.46 3.72 -3.87
CA ILE A 92 13.07 4.14 -3.97
C ILE A 92 12.17 2.93 -3.78
N ILE A 93 11.01 3.13 -3.17
CA ILE A 93 10.02 2.08 -2.97
C ILE A 93 8.63 2.62 -3.27
N ASN A 94 7.89 1.94 -4.15
CA ASN A 94 6.45 2.09 -4.22
C ASN A 94 5.81 1.22 -3.13
N ILE A 95 4.91 1.80 -2.35
CA ILE A 95 4.00 1.04 -1.49
C ILE A 95 2.60 1.20 -2.05
N ASP A 96 1.98 0.07 -2.39
CA ASP A 96 0.64 -0.01 -2.97
C ASP A 96 -0.33 -0.60 -1.96
N ILE A 97 -1.40 0.15 -1.69
CA ILE A 97 -2.40 -0.15 -0.67
C ILE A 97 -3.76 -0.28 -1.34
N THR A 98 -4.36 -1.45 -1.17
CA THR A 98 -5.76 -1.65 -1.49
C THR A 98 -6.50 -2.18 -0.26
N VAL A 99 -7.58 -1.53 0.14
CA VAL A 99 -8.45 -1.96 1.26
C VAL A 99 -9.85 -2.25 0.75
N ILE A 100 -10.56 -3.16 1.42
CA ILE A 100 -12.00 -3.38 1.23
C ILE A 100 -12.72 -2.92 2.50
N LYS A 101 -13.61 -1.92 2.37
CA LYS A 101 -14.53 -1.48 3.43
C LYS A 101 -15.96 -1.51 2.89
N ASP A 102 -16.87 -2.15 3.62
CA ASP A 102 -18.30 -2.26 3.27
C ASP A 102 -18.55 -2.76 1.82
N GLY A 103 -17.68 -3.64 1.33
CA GLY A 103 -17.73 -4.21 -0.03
C GLY A 103 -17.14 -3.33 -1.13
N PHE A 104 -16.54 -2.18 -0.80
CA PHE A 104 -15.91 -1.27 -1.76
C PHE A 104 -14.39 -1.26 -1.60
N HIS A 105 -13.70 -1.25 -2.74
CA HIS A 105 -12.24 -1.15 -2.78
C HIS A 105 -11.83 0.32 -2.78
N GLY A 106 -10.86 0.67 -1.93
CA GLY A 106 -10.06 1.88 -2.03
C GLY A 106 -8.63 1.50 -2.40
N ASP A 107 -8.08 2.12 -3.43
CA ASP A 107 -6.79 1.75 -4.01
C ASP A 107 -5.91 2.97 -4.25
N THR A 108 -4.68 2.95 -3.74
CA THR A 108 -3.72 4.05 -3.89
C THR A 108 -2.29 3.60 -3.61
N SER A 109 -1.31 4.30 -4.20
CA SER A 109 0.10 4.06 -3.94
C SER A 109 0.91 5.34 -3.86
N LYS A 110 2.07 5.27 -3.19
CA LYS A 110 3.03 6.38 -3.09
C LYS A 110 4.46 5.87 -3.25
N MET A 111 5.28 6.67 -3.95
CA MET A 111 6.73 6.48 -4.01
C MET A 111 7.39 7.13 -2.80
N PHE A 112 8.20 6.37 -2.06
CA PHE A 112 9.01 6.85 -0.96
C PHE A 112 10.50 6.81 -1.32
N LEU A 113 11.24 7.81 -0.82
CA LEU A 113 12.67 7.94 -1.02
C LEU A 113 13.40 7.56 0.28
N ILE A 114 14.32 6.61 0.22
CA ILE A 114 15.01 6.12 1.42
C ILE A 114 16.27 6.95 1.70
N GLY A 115 16.16 7.91 2.62
CA GLY A 115 17.24 8.85 2.92
C GLY A 115 17.47 9.83 1.76
N LYS A 116 18.73 10.16 1.44
CA LYS A 116 19.05 11.02 0.31
C LYS A 116 18.99 10.20 -0.99
N PRO A 117 18.04 10.45 -1.90
CA PRO A 117 17.93 9.74 -3.17
C PRO A 117 19.09 10.08 -4.11
N SER A 118 19.33 9.22 -5.11
CA SER A 118 20.19 9.58 -6.24
C SER A 118 19.55 10.69 -7.09
N VAL A 119 20.34 11.42 -7.87
CA VAL A 119 19.80 12.45 -8.80
C VAL A 119 18.78 11.85 -9.77
N LYS A 120 19.02 10.61 -10.24
CA LYS A 120 18.10 9.88 -11.12
C LYS A 120 16.77 9.53 -10.45
N ALA A 121 16.75 9.38 -9.13
CA ALA A 121 15.52 9.08 -8.38
C ALA A 121 14.67 10.33 -8.07
N THR A 122 15.19 11.53 -8.36
CA THR A 122 14.50 12.82 -8.10
C THR A 122 13.97 13.50 -9.36
N ARG A 123 14.04 12.85 -10.53
CA ARG A 123 13.71 13.42 -11.83
C ARG A 123 12.91 12.44 -12.67
#